data_AF-A0ABD8AIW5-F1
#
_entry.id   AF-A0ABD8AIW5-F1
#
_cell.length_a   1.000
_cell.length_b   1.000
_cell.length_c   1.000
_cell.angle_alpha   90.00
_cell.angle_beta   90.00
_cell.angle_gamma   90.00
#
_symmetry.space_group_name_H-M   'P 1'
#
loop_
_entity.id
_entity.type
_entity.pdbx_description
1 polymer ?
#
loop_
_entity_poly.entity_id
_entity_poly.type
_entity_poly.pdbx_seq_one_letter_code
_entity_poly.pdbx_strand_id
1 'polypeptide(L)'
;MGTKVTAKCIKCNRVFDYLFGNIQEYDLFNTFLSIFEQKQKNLFIKDIFFEVFKTMLKSDPKLDDLTDEYIDKLLEENYYRVQNFFFSEEITLLQKNIIVGHEIRVHTAYNTDLEPEQREMIYLPLLKIKLLDGTEYNRRYTLNAKFVDFTQDQTFLSCCVCDEISCSIIREENFE
;
A
#
# COMPACT_ATOMS: atom_id res chain seq x y z
N MET A 1 -7.10 -8.86 -5.00
CA MET A 1 -6.25 -9.37 -6.09
C MET A 1 -5.37 -8.24 -6.57
N GLY A 2 -4.08 -8.43 -6.50
CA GLY A 2 -3.09 -7.53 -7.08
C GLY A 2 -2.66 -8.06 -8.43
N THR A 3 -2.10 -7.20 -9.28
CA THR A 3 -1.60 -7.61 -10.59
C THR A 3 -0.27 -6.92 -10.85
N LYS A 4 0.73 -7.71 -11.26
CA LYS A 4 1.95 -7.22 -11.88
C LYS A 4 1.80 -7.33 -13.39
N VAL A 5 2.04 -6.22 -14.08
CA VAL A 5 2.00 -6.15 -15.54
C VAL A 5 3.41 -5.83 -16.01
N THR A 6 3.93 -6.59 -16.97
CA THR A 6 5.17 -6.25 -17.68
C THR A 6 4.78 -5.79 -19.09
N ALA A 7 5.21 -4.59 -19.47
CA ALA A 7 4.89 -4.00 -20.77
C ALA A 7 6.11 -3.36 -21.43
N LYS A 8 6.12 -3.31 -22.76
CA LYS A 8 7.20 -2.68 -23.55
C LYS A 8 6.68 -1.46 -24.30
N CYS A 9 7.38 -0.35 -24.15
CA CYS A 9 7.09 0.87 -24.90
C CYS A 9 7.42 0.69 -26.38
N ILE A 10 6.44 0.91 -27.26
CA ILE A 10 6.64 0.83 -28.71
C ILE A 10 7.46 2.00 -29.29
N LYS A 11 7.60 3.09 -28.53
CA LYS A 11 8.38 4.28 -28.94
C LYS A 11 9.84 4.17 -28.50
N CYS A 12 10.09 4.07 -27.20
CA CYS A 12 11.45 4.04 -26.65
C CYS A 12 12.05 2.64 -26.50
N ASN A 13 11.29 1.57 -26.83
CA ASN A 13 11.70 0.16 -26.74
C ASN A 13 12.09 -0.35 -25.34
N ARG A 14 11.90 0.45 -24.28
CA ARG A 14 12.15 0.05 -22.90
C ARG A 14 11.02 -0.84 -22.36
N VAL A 15 11.37 -1.71 -21.42
CA VAL A 15 10.46 -2.59 -20.70
C VAL A 15 10.26 -2.05 -19.30
N PHE A 16 9.02 -2.06 -18.82
CA PHE A 16 8.64 -1.58 -17.50
C PHE A 16 7.77 -2.62 -16.80
N ASP A 17 7.90 -2.66 -15.47
CA ASP A 17 7.01 -3.37 -14.58
C ASP A 17 6.05 -2.38 -13.94
N TYR A 18 4.79 -2.79 -13.84
CA TYR A 18 3.70 -2.06 -13.22
C TYR A 18 3.07 -2.95 -12.15
N LEU A 19 2.60 -2.32 -11.09
CA LEU A 19 1.93 -2.96 -9.97
C LEU A 19 0.63 -2.23 -9.65
N PHE A 20 -0.46 -3.00 -9.54
CA PHE A 20 -1.81 -2.51 -9.30
C PHE A 20 -2.56 -3.38 -8.29
N GLY A 21 -3.50 -2.78 -7.55
CA GLY A 21 -4.47 -3.51 -6.72
C GLY A 21 -3.98 -3.85 -5.32
N ASN A 22 -4.45 -4.96 -4.75
CA ASN A 22 -4.08 -5.37 -3.39
C ASN A 22 -2.87 -6.29 -3.44
N ILE A 23 -1.76 -5.94 -2.80
CA ILE A 23 -0.55 -6.78 -2.74
C ILE A 23 -0.19 -7.14 -1.30
N GLN A 24 0.40 -8.32 -1.12
CA GLN A 24 0.74 -8.90 0.18
C GLN A 24 1.68 -8.04 1.03
N GLU A 25 2.50 -7.19 0.39
CA GLU A 25 3.39 -6.26 1.08
C GLU A 25 2.66 -5.33 2.05
N TYR A 26 1.37 -5.03 1.79
CA TYR A 26 0.55 -4.16 2.63
C TYR A 26 -0.33 -4.91 3.65
N ASP A 27 -0.22 -6.23 3.76
CA ASP A 27 -1.07 -7.05 4.66
C ASP A 27 -0.92 -6.68 6.13
N LEU A 28 0.29 -6.28 6.55
CA LEU A 28 0.53 -5.77 7.89
C LEU A 28 -0.34 -4.55 8.19
N PHE A 29 -0.44 -3.61 7.25
CA PHE A 29 -1.18 -2.37 7.43
C PHE A 29 -2.70 -2.60 7.33
N ASN A 30 -3.13 -3.50 6.44
CA ASN A 30 -4.52 -3.95 6.38
C ASN A 30 -4.94 -4.60 7.71
N THR A 31 -4.09 -5.47 8.26
CA THR A 31 -4.32 -6.11 9.56
C THR A 31 -4.39 -5.07 10.68
N PHE A 32 -3.44 -4.13 10.69
CA PHE A 32 -3.44 -3.02 11.65
C PHE A 32 -4.73 -2.20 11.62
N LEU A 33 -5.18 -1.76 10.44
CA LEU A 33 -6.40 -0.97 10.28
C LEU A 33 -7.64 -1.80 10.64
N SER A 34 -7.69 -3.08 10.28
CA SER A 34 -8.78 -3.99 10.67
C SER A 34 -8.91 -4.12 12.19
N ILE A 35 -7.79 -4.24 12.90
CA ILE A 35 -7.80 -4.28 14.38
C ILE A 35 -8.22 -2.92 14.93
N PHE A 36 -7.74 -1.83 14.34
CA PHE A 36 -8.11 -0.48 14.75
C PHE A 36 -9.63 -0.28 14.63
N GLU A 37 -10.25 -0.73 13.54
CA GLU A 37 -11.70 -0.72 13.31
C GLU A 37 -12.48 -1.58 14.30
N GLN A 38 -11.97 -2.76 14.65
CA GLN A 38 -12.70 -3.68 15.53
C GLN A 38 -12.56 -3.31 17.01
N LYS A 39 -11.37 -2.87 17.42
CA LYS A 39 -11.03 -2.66 18.83
C LYS A 39 -11.13 -1.20 19.25
N GLN A 40 -11.05 -0.26 18.31
CA GLN A 40 -11.08 1.19 18.56
C GLN A 40 -10.04 1.62 19.64
N LYS A 41 -8.91 0.92 19.69
CA LYS A 41 -7.77 1.21 20.58
C LYS A 41 -6.73 2.03 19.81
N ASN A 42 -6.03 2.93 20.49
CA ASN A 42 -4.92 3.67 19.89
C ASN A 42 -3.69 2.76 19.74
N LEU A 43 -3.59 2.07 18.60
CA LEU A 43 -2.48 1.17 18.28
C LEU A 43 -1.17 1.91 17.91
N PHE A 44 -1.16 3.25 17.91
CA PHE A 44 0.07 4.03 17.81
C PHE A 44 0.79 4.21 19.16
N ILE A 45 0.23 3.65 20.24
CA ILE A 45 0.92 3.51 21.52
C ILE A 45 1.54 2.12 21.55
N LYS A 46 2.87 2.06 21.64
CA LYS A 46 3.65 0.82 21.55
C LYS A 46 3.15 -0.28 22.49
N ASP A 47 2.92 0.03 23.76
CA ASP A 47 2.47 -0.97 24.73
C ASP A 47 1.10 -1.58 24.36
N ILE A 48 0.18 -0.75 23.85
CA ILE A 48 -1.15 -1.20 23.39
C ILE A 48 -1.01 -2.06 22.13
N PHE A 49 -0.14 -1.65 21.19
CA PHE A 49 0.15 -2.42 19.99
C PHE A 49 0.69 -3.82 20.35
N PHE A 50 1.69 -3.88 21.22
CA PHE A 50 2.31 -5.12 21.66
C PHE A 50 1.30 -6.03 22.36
N GLU A 51 0.52 -5.51 23.31
CA GLU A 51 -0.53 -6.26 23.99
C GLU A 51 -1.48 -6.93 22.99
N VAL A 52 -2.05 -6.13 22.08
CA VAL A 52 -3.08 -6.60 21.13
C VAL A 52 -2.51 -7.61 20.15
N PHE A 53 -1.39 -7.32 19.51
CA PHE A 53 -0.80 -8.21 18.51
C PHE A 53 -0.22 -9.47 19.14
N LYS A 54 0.37 -9.40 20.33
CA LYS A 54 0.87 -10.58 21.05
C LYS A 54 -0.26 -11.52 21.45
N THR A 55 -1.41 -10.98 21.90
CA THR A 55 -2.61 -11.80 22.14
C THR A 55 -3.10 -12.48 20.86
N MET A 56 -3.08 -11.80 19.71
CA MET A 56 -3.48 -12.40 18.44
C MET A 56 -2.53 -13.51 18.00
N LEU A 57 -1.21 -13.29 18.06
CA LEU A 57 -0.22 -14.29 17.69
C LEU A 57 -0.28 -15.54 18.57
N LYS A 58 -0.46 -15.38 19.89
CA LYS A 58 -0.61 -16.50 20.83
C LYS A 58 -1.95 -17.24 20.72
N SER A 59 -2.91 -16.68 19.99
CA SER A 59 -4.19 -17.34 19.73
C SER A 59 -4.20 -18.18 18.44
N ASP A 60 -3.13 -18.12 17.63
CA ASP A 60 -2.96 -18.93 16.45
C ASP A 60 -2.16 -20.21 16.78
N PRO A 61 -2.77 -21.40 16.77
CA PRO A 61 -2.11 -22.66 17.10
C PRO A 61 -0.92 -22.98 16.19
N LYS A 62 -0.82 -22.37 15.00
CA LYS A 62 0.31 -22.56 14.08
C LYS A 62 1.59 -21.85 14.55
N LEU A 63 1.48 -20.96 15.54
CA LEU A 63 2.56 -20.11 16.03
C LEU A 63 2.96 -20.43 17.48
N ASP A 64 2.43 -21.51 18.06
CA ASP A 64 2.68 -21.92 19.46
C ASP A 64 4.17 -22.22 19.75
N ASP A 65 4.94 -22.57 18.72
CA ASP A 65 6.37 -22.88 18.84
C ASP A 65 7.28 -21.64 18.80
N LEU A 66 6.72 -20.44 18.59
CA LEU A 66 7.51 -19.21 18.57
C LEU A 66 7.95 -18.78 19.97
N THR A 67 9.23 -18.47 20.14
CA THR A 67 9.74 -17.95 21.42
C THR A 67 9.23 -16.53 21.66
N ASP A 68 9.00 -16.17 22.92
CA ASP A 68 8.58 -14.81 23.30
C ASP A 68 9.56 -13.74 22.81
N GLU A 69 10.87 -14.04 22.81
CA GLU A 69 11.93 -13.16 22.28
C GLU A 69 11.77 -12.90 20.78
N TYR A 70 11.48 -13.94 20.00
CA TYR A 70 11.24 -13.78 18.56
C TYR A 70 9.98 -12.97 18.27
N ILE A 71 8.90 -13.23 19.01
CA ILE A 71 7.65 -12.47 18.90
C ILE A 71 7.89 -10.99 19.19
N ASP A 72 8.58 -10.67 20.29
CA ASP A 72 8.82 -9.28 20.66
C ASP A 72 9.67 -8.54 19.62
N LYS A 73 10.67 -9.21 19.03
CA LYS A 73 11.45 -8.65 17.92
C LYS A 73 10.60 -8.41 16.67
N LEU A 74 9.75 -9.37 16.29
CA LEU A 74 8.84 -9.23 15.15
C LEU A 74 7.86 -8.06 15.36
N LEU A 75 7.32 -7.91 16.57
CA LEU A 75 6.42 -6.82 16.91
C LEU A 75 7.13 -5.46 16.91
N GLU A 76 8.40 -5.40 17.30
CA GLU A 76 9.21 -4.18 17.20
C GLU A 76 9.36 -3.74 15.74
N GLU A 77 9.73 -4.67 14.86
CA GLU A 77 9.90 -4.40 13.43
C GLU A 77 8.56 -3.97 12.79
N ASN A 78 7.48 -4.67 13.11
CA ASN A 78 6.14 -4.35 12.61
C ASN A 78 5.66 -2.98 13.11
N TYR A 79 5.88 -2.67 14.39
CA TYR A 79 5.53 -1.37 14.95
C TYR A 79 6.28 -0.24 14.25
N TYR A 80 7.60 -0.42 14.03
CA TYR A 80 8.39 0.55 13.27
C TYR A 80 7.86 0.72 11.85
N ARG A 81 7.54 -0.35 11.14
CA ARG A 81 6.96 -0.28 9.78
C ARG A 81 5.63 0.48 9.77
N VAL A 82 4.75 0.21 10.71
CA VAL A 82 3.46 0.90 10.87
C VAL A 82 3.67 2.41 11.08
N GLN A 83 4.56 2.79 11.99
CA GLN A 83 4.84 4.21 12.28
C GLN A 83 5.36 4.97 11.06
N ASN A 84 6.10 4.32 10.17
CA ASN A 84 6.66 4.95 8.97
C ASN A 84 5.75 4.89 7.74
N PHE A 85 4.67 4.09 7.78
CA PHE A 85 3.75 3.97 6.64
C PHE A 85 2.71 5.09 6.58
N PHE A 86 2.23 5.56 7.73
CA PHE A 86 1.18 6.57 7.81
C PHE A 86 1.76 7.98 7.84
N PHE A 87 1.12 8.91 7.13
CA PHE A 87 1.44 10.33 7.25
C PHE A 87 0.95 10.88 8.60
N SER A 88 1.57 11.94 9.10
CA SER A 88 1.22 12.51 10.42
C SER A 88 -0.25 12.96 10.51
N GLU A 89 -0.83 13.42 9.40
CA GLU A 89 -2.26 13.76 9.31
C GLU A 89 -3.16 12.52 9.42
N GLU A 90 -2.74 11.39 8.85
CA GLU A 90 -3.46 10.13 8.91
C GLU A 90 -3.43 9.56 10.33
N ILE A 91 -2.27 9.59 10.99
CA ILE A 91 -2.15 9.20 12.39
C ILE A 91 -3.12 10.04 13.25
N THR A 92 -3.15 11.35 13.03
CA THR A 92 -4.07 12.25 13.75
C THR A 92 -5.53 11.93 13.47
N LEU A 93 -5.88 11.63 12.22
CA LEU A 93 -7.22 11.24 11.80
C LEU A 93 -7.67 9.96 12.50
N LEU A 94 -6.82 8.92 12.46
CA LEU A 94 -7.08 7.60 13.05
C LEU A 94 -7.26 7.71 14.57
N GLN A 95 -6.45 8.54 15.25
CA GLN A 95 -6.54 8.70 16.71
C GLN A 95 -7.79 9.45 17.20
N LYS A 96 -8.38 10.31 16.36
CA LYS A 96 -9.49 11.19 16.77
C LYS A 96 -10.87 10.69 16.35
N ASN A 97 -10.94 9.73 15.43
CA ASN A 97 -12.19 9.34 14.80
C ASN A 97 -12.42 7.83 14.89
N ILE A 98 -13.70 7.45 14.87
CA ILE A 98 -14.11 6.06 14.73
C ILE A 98 -14.07 5.70 13.25
N ILE A 99 -13.24 4.73 12.91
CA ILE A 99 -13.11 4.19 11.56
C ILE A 99 -14.09 3.03 11.40
N VAL A 100 -14.76 2.98 10.25
CA VAL A 100 -15.74 1.94 9.91
C VAL A 100 -15.40 1.20 8.62
N GLY A 101 -14.32 1.58 7.95
CA GLY A 101 -13.79 0.88 6.79
C GLY A 101 -12.51 1.50 6.26
N HIS A 102 -11.70 0.67 5.62
CA HIS A 102 -10.46 1.06 4.97
C HIS A 102 -10.26 0.30 3.66
N GLU A 103 -9.40 0.83 2.82
CA GLU A 103 -8.92 0.18 1.62
C GLU A 103 -7.48 0.62 1.36
N ILE A 104 -6.56 -0.35 1.23
CA ILE A 104 -5.20 -0.11 0.76
C ILE A 104 -5.02 -0.77 -0.59
N ARG A 105 -4.61 0.02 -1.58
CA ARG A 105 -4.29 -0.43 -2.94
C ARG A 105 -2.99 0.17 -3.41
N VAL A 106 -2.24 -0.56 -4.20
CA VAL A 106 -1.08 -0.02 -4.90
C VAL A 106 -1.48 0.47 -6.27
N HIS A 107 -0.87 1.56 -6.69
CA HIS A 107 -0.97 2.05 -8.06
C HIS A 107 0.41 2.50 -8.53
N THR A 108 0.74 2.18 -9.78
CA THR A 108 1.99 2.65 -10.39
C THR A 108 1.86 4.11 -10.82
N ALA A 109 2.90 4.89 -10.55
CA ALA A 109 3.05 6.28 -10.96
C ALA A 109 4.50 6.55 -11.40
N TYR A 110 4.78 7.78 -11.82
CA TYR A 110 6.13 8.28 -12.07
C TYR A 110 6.18 9.79 -11.84
N ASN A 111 7.38 10.32 -11.55
CA ASN A 111 7.58 11.74 -11.31
C ASN A 111 7.81 12.49 -12.63
N THR A 112 6.90 13.40 -13.00
CA THR A 112 6.98 14.17 -14.24
C THR A 112 8.00 15.31 -14.21
N ASP A 113 8.47 15.72 -13.03
CA ASP A 113 9.48 16.78 -12.90
C ASP A 113 10.88 16.32 -13.32
N LEU A 114 11.13 15.01 -13.32
CA LEU A 114 12.41 14.46 -13.72
C LEU A 114 12.55 14.48 -15.24
N GLU A 115 13.78 14.60 -15.72
CA GLU A 115 14.08 14.42 -17.14
C GLU A 115 13.69 13.01 -17.61
N PRO A 116 13.19 12.84 -18.85
CA PRO A 116 12.69 11.56 -19.36
C PRO A 116 13.56 10.34 -19.06
N GLU A 117 14.89 10.47 -19.18
CA GLU A 117 15.83 9.38 -18.97
C GLU A 117 15.95 8.94 -17.50
N GLN A 118 15.60 9.83 -16.57
CA GLN A 118 15.67 9.63 -15.11
C GLN A 118 14.34 9.16 -14.51
N ARG A 119 13.26 9.15 -15.30
CA ARG A 119 11.93 8.74 -14.81
C ARG A 119 11.86 7.24 -14.63
N GLU A 120 11.47 6.82 -13.43
CA GLU A 120 11.24 5.42 -13.08
C GLU A 120 9.80 5.21 -12.63
N MET A 121 9.33 3.97 -12.77
CA MET A 121 8.05 3.55 -12.20
C MET A 121 8.18 3.47 -10.68
N ILE A 122 7.26 4.11 -9.98
CA ILE A 122 7.15 4.08 -8.53
C ILE A 122 5.80 3.47 -8.13
N TYR A 123 5.80 2.67 -7.07
CA TYR A 123 4.58 1.99 -6.59
C TYR A 123 4.07 2.72 -5.35
N LEU A 124 2.90 3.35 -5.49
CA LEU A 124 2.34 4.21 -4.46
C LEU A 124 1.15 3.52 -3.76
N PRO A 125 1.19 3.35 -2.44
CA PRO A 125 0.04 2.83 -1.68
C PRO A 125 -1.06 3.87 -1.49
N LEU A 126 -2.10 3.81 -2.31
CA LEU A 126 -3.35 4.50 -2.09
C LEU A 126 -4.02 3.96 -0.82
N LEU A 127 -4.40 4.88 0.08
CA LEU A 127 -5.14 4.57 1.29
C LEU A 127 -6.45 5.35 1.28
N LYS A 128 -7.55 4.65 1.47
CA LYS A 128 -8.87 5.22 1.70
C LYS A 128 -9.36 4.82 3.09
N ILE A 129 -9.90 5.77 3.84
CA ILE A 129 -10.47 5.57 5.18
C ILE A 129 -11.89 6.13 5.19
N LYS A 130 -12.84 5.37 5.73
CA LYS A 130 -14.21 5.78 5.96
C LYS A 130 -14.49 5.93 7.45
N LEU A 131 -15.00 7.09 7.83
CA LEU A 131 -15.34 7.42 9.20
C LEU A 131 -16.82 7.15 9.50
N LEU A 132 -17.15 7.04 10.78
CA LEU A 132 -18.51 6.77 11.26
C LEU A 132 -19.54 7.82 10.81
N ASP A 133 -19.13 9.08 10.71
CA ASP A 133 -19.97 10.20 10.25
C ASP A 133 -20.22 10.20 8.73
N GLY A 134 -19.61 9.27 8.00
CA GLY A 134 -19.68 9.16 6.55
C GLY A 134 -18.58 9.91 5.80
N THR A 135 -17.71 10.65 6.50
CA THR A 135 -16.55 11.32 5.89
C THR A 135 -15.57 10.30 5.33
N GLU A 136 -15.03 10.58 4.15
CA GLU A 136 -14.00 9.75 3.52
C GLU A 136 -12.68 10.52 3.40
N TYR A 137 -11.61 9.92 3.88
CA TYR A 137 -10.23 10.35 3.63
C TYR A 137 -9.64 9.52 2.50
N ASN A 138 -8.92 10.18 1.59
CA ASN A 138 -8.15 9.53 0.53
C ASN A 138 -6.74 10.12 0.57
N ARG A 139 -5.73 9.26 0.70
CA ARG A 139 -4.32 9.65 0.68
C ARG A 139 -3.99 10.34 -0.63
N ARG A 140 -3.29 11.47 -0.52
CA ARG A 140 -2.85 12.28 -1.65
C ARG A 140 -1.34 12.27 -1.74
N TYR A 141 -0.85 12.19 -2.97
CA TYR A 141 0.55 12.34 -3.31
C TYR A 141 0.79 13.72 -3.94
N THR A 142 2.05 14.11 -4.09
CA THR A 142 2.43 15.40 -4.67
C THR A 142 1.88 15.55 -6.09
N LEU A 143 1.69 16.80 -6.55
CA LEU A 143 1.16 17.12 -7.88
C LEU A 143 2.00 16.54 -9.03
N ASN A 144 3.26 16.19 -8.77
CA ASN A 144 4.21 15.76 -9.79
C ASN A 144 4.23 14.23 -9.95
N ALA A 145 3.48 13.50 -9.11
CA ALA A 145 3.24 12.08 -9.29
C ALA A 145 2.10 11.88 -10.31
N LYS A 146 2.46 11.46 -11.53
CA LYS A 146 1.49 11.07 -12.55
C LYS A 146 1.22 9.58 -12.46
N PHE A 147 -0.03 9.23 -12.17
CA PHE A 147 -0.47 7.83 -12.16
C PHE A 147 -0.48 7.25 -13.57
N VAL A 148 -0.17 5.97 -13.69
CA VAL A 148 -0.19 5.27 -14.97
C VAL A 148 -1.63 5.07 -15.42
N ASP A 149 -1.96 5.66 -16.57
CA ASP A 149 -3.22 5.43 -17.28
C ASP A 149 -3.14 4.18 -18.16
N PHE A 150 -4.31 3.67 -18.51
CA PHE A 150 -4.50 2.51 -19.39
C PHE A 150 -5.58 2.80 -20.43
N THR A 151 -5.48 2.17 -21.60
CA THR A 151 -6.54 2.20 -22.60
C THR A 151 -7.79 1.46 -22.10
N GLN A 152 -8.95 1.76 -22.69
CA GLN A 152 -10.22 1.14 -22.29
C GLN A 152 -10.22 -0.39 -22.47
N ASP A 153 -9.54 -0.88 -23.49
CA ASP A 153 -9.34 -2.30 -23.77
C ASP A 153 -8.19 -2.92 -22.95
N GLN A 154 -7.53 -2.11 -22.10
CA GLN A 154 -6.43 -2.51 -21.21
C GLN A 154 -5.22 -3.10 -21.94
N THR A 155 -5.01 -2.80 -23.22
CA THR A 155 -3.88 -3.35 -24.00
C THR A 155 -2.62 -2.48 -23.91
N PHE A 156 -2.77 -1.19 -23.61
CA PHE A 156 -1.66 -0.25 -23.46
C PHE A 156 -1.68 0.50 -22.14
N LEU A 157 -0.48 0.81 -21.63
CA LEU A 157 -0.24 1.64 -20.45
C LEU A 157 0.64 2.86 -20.75
N SER A 158 0.59 3.86 -19.85
CA SER A 158 1.49 5.01 -19.86
C SER A 158 2.97 4.62 -19.67
N CYS A 159 3.83 5.18 -20.52
CA CYS A 159 5.28 5.06 -20.44
C CYS A 159 5.85 6.23 -19.62
N CYS A 160 6.61 5.97 -18.54
CA CYS A 160 7.20 7.04 -17.72
C CYS A 160 8.18 7.91 -18.52
N VAL A 161 8.91 7.34 -19.47
CA VAL A 161 9.91 8.05 -20.28
C VAL A 161 9.24 8.88 -21.39
N CYS A 162 8.27 8.30 -22.10
CA CYS A 162 7.62 8.99 -23.23
C CYS A 162 6.46 9.90 -22.79
N ASP A 163 5.98 9.77 -21.55
CA ASP A 163 4.85 10.50 -20.99
C ASP A 163 3.51 10.30 -21.74
N GLU A 164 3.38 9.17 -22.43
CA GLU A 164 2.23 8.82 -23.27
C GLU A 164 1.83 7.35 -23.08
N ILE A 165 0.58 7.02 -23.42
CA ILE A 165 0.07 5.65 -23.45
C ILE A 165 0.66 4.93 -24.67
N SER A 166 1.76 4.21 -24.45
CA SER A 166 2.54 3.56 -25.51
C SER A 166 3.20 2.26 -25.11
N CYS A 167 2.97 1.76 -23.89
CA CYS A 167 3.49 0.49 -23.42
C CYS A 167 2.50 -0.64 -23.70
N SER A 168 2.80 -1.51 -24.66
CA SER A 168 2.00 -2.70 -24.95
C SER A 168 2.27 -3.78 -23.90
N ILE A 169 1.22 -4.37 -23.35
CA ILE A 169 1.33 -5.46 -22.38
C ILE A 169 2.00 -6.68 -23.03
N ILE A 170 2.93 -7.29 -22.30
CA ILE A 170 3.62 -8.54 -22.67
C ILE A 170 3.17 -9.68 -21.75
N ARG A 171 3.03 -9.40 -20.46
CA ARG A 171 2.72 -10.41 -19.45
C ARG A 171 1.94 -9.79 -18.29
N GLU A 172 1.02 -10.57 -17.73
CA GLU A 172 0.31 -10.25 -16.49
C GLU A 172 0.43 -11.41 -15.52
N GLU A 173 0.67 -11.09 -14.25
CA GLU A 173 0.79 -12.02 -13.14
C GLU A 173 -0.15 -11.54 -12.03
N ASN A 174 -1.09 -12.38 -11.61
CA ASN A 174 -2.03 -12.05 -10.53
C ASN A 174 -1.50 -12.56 -9.20
N PHE A 175 -1.65 -11.75 -8.16
CA PHE A 175 -1.37 -12.08 -6.77
C PHE A 175 -2.69 -12.29 -6.04
N GLU A 176 -2.77 -13.42 -5.32
CA GLU A 176 -3.78 -13.66 -4.30
C GLU A 176 -3.46 -12.89 -3.02
#